data_AF-A0A373FTY9-F1
#
_entry.id   AF-A0A373FTY9-F1
#
_cell.length_a   1.000
_cell.length_b   1.000
_cell.length_c   1.000
_cell.angle_alpha   90.00
_cell.angle_beta   90.00
_cell.angle_gamma   90.00
#
_symmetry.space_group_name_H-M   'P 1'
#
loop_
_entity.id
_entity.type
_entity.pdbx_description
1 polymer ?
#
loop_
_entity_poly.entity_id
_entity_poly.type
_entity_poly.pdbx_seq_one_letter_code
_entity_poly.pdbx_strand_id
1 'polypeptide(L)'
;MSSPLYFDDPEIGLSRSTSHPAFVRVAAEDFYYDCGDDFSPFGSDDGSDALAALEEWYQEQAPGKKPKPMRFLRQQLSDWDFPVPKDMLSRDDAAKTKWLARDDMNHSYLQSVCRAAVAVAFGQLKIAGAIDTDVLEQARLALKYQQWLNTVARAKHLDWEYGAQEAERLTLMTTALEQTQAG
;
A
#
# COMPACT_ATOMS: atom_id res chain seq x y z
N MET A 1 6.85 5.85 26.59
CA MET A 1 8.08 6.02 25.78
C MET A 1 7.66 5.83 24.33
N SER A 2 8.00 6.75 23.42
CA SER A 2 7.71 6.56 21.99
C SER A 2 8.60 5.43 21.47
N SER A 3 8.06 4.47 20.73
CA SER A 3 8.88 3.48 20.03
C SER A 3 9.84 4.20 19.05
N PRO A 4 11.07 3.70 18.87
CA PRO A 4 11.98 4.25 17.86
C PRO A 4 11.37 4.07 16.46
N LEU A 5 11.60 5.06 15.59
CA LEU A 5 11.26 4.98 14.18
C LEU A 5 12.37 4.29 13.41
N TYR A 6 12.01 3.58 12.34
CA TYR A 6 12.91 2.82 11.48
C TYR A 6 12.83 3.36 10.06
N PHE A 7 13.98 3.62 9.44
CA PHE A 7 14.09 4.16 8.09
C PHE A 7 15.03 3.27 7.28
N ASP A 8 14.88 3.27 5.97
CA ASP A 8 15.85 2.59 5.12
C ASP A 8 17.23 3.25 5.21
N ASP A 9 18.23 2.39 5.28
CA ASP A 9 19.62 2.81 5.21
C ASP A 9 20.00 2.95 3.73
N PRO A 10 20.67 4.03 3.29
CA PRO A 10 20.99 4.23 1.88
C PRO A 10 21.87 3.14 1.25
N GLU A 11 22.65 2.40 2.04
CA GLU A 11 23.51 1.31 1.57
C GLU A 11 22.78 -0.04 1.57
N ILE A 12 21.84 -0.25 2.51
CA ILE A 12 21.12 -1.52 2.68
C ILE A 12 19.77 -1.53 1.93
N GLY A 13 19.09 -0.38 1.90
CA GLY A 13 17.72 -0.23 1.42
C GLY A 13 16.68 -0.93 2.30
N LEU A 14 15.54 -1.25 1.68
CA LEU A 14 14.43 -1.98 2.28
C LEU A 14 14.89 -3.38 2.73
N SER A 15 14.93 -3.61 4.03
CA SER A 15 15.39 -4.89 4.59
C SER A 15 14.77 -5.19 5.95
N ARG A 16 14.90 -6.44 6.40
CA ARG A 16 14.51 -6.85 7.76
C ARG A 16 15.28 -6.07 8.83
N SER A 17 16.54 -5.73 8.57
CA SER A 17 17.40 -4.97 9.49
C SER A 17 17.06 -3.49 9.59
N THR A 18 16.47 -2.90 8.55
CA THR A 18 16.03 -1.49 8.51
C THR A 18 14.54 -1.32 8.81
N SER A 19 13.87 -2.39 9.24
CA SER A 19 12.43 -2.42 9.48
C SER A 19 12.09 -2.61 10.96
N HIS A 20 11.01 -1.99 11.42
CA HIS A 20 10.51 -2.19 12.77
C HIS A 20 10.17 -3.69 13.00
N PRO A 21 10.49 -4.27 14.18
CA PRO A 21 10.24 -5.69 14.46
C PRO A 21 8.77 -6.15 14.30
N ALA A 22 7.82 -5.23 14.50
CA ALA A 22 6.39 -5.49 14.25
C ALA A 22 6.08 -5.73 12.77
N PHE A 23 6.72 -5.00 11.86
CA PHE A 23 6.64 -5.26 10.43
C PHE A 23 7.27 -6.61 10.10
N VAL A 24 8.50 -6.85 10.56
CA VAL A 24 9.24 -8.11 10.31
C VAL A 24 8.44 -9.35 10.76
N ARG A 25 7.65 -9.23 11.83
CA ARG A 25 6.82 -10.33 12.34
C ARG A 25 5.71 -10.75 11.38
N VAL A 26 5.08 -9.80 10.68
CA VAL A 26 3.94 -10.08 9.77
C VAL A 26 4.37 -10.17 8.31
N ALA A 27 5.46 -9.49 7.94
CA ALA A 27 6.09 -9.51 6.61
C ALA A 27 7.14 -10.63 6.54
N ALA A 28 6.72 -11.88 6.74
CA ALA A 28 7.65 -13.01 6.85
C ALA A 28 8.29 -13.40 5.51
N GLU A 29 7.53 -13.30 4.42
CA GLU A 29 7.95 -13.68 3.07
C GLU A 29 8.92 -12.67 2.46
N ASP A 30 9.85 -13.13 1.61
CA ASP A 30 10.89 -12.27 1.04
C ASP A 30 10.34 -11.19 0.10
N PHE A 31 9.19 -11.42 -0.54
CA PHE A 31 8.61 -10.44 -1.49
C PHE A 31 8.31 -9.09 -0.84
N TYR A 32 8.02 -9.04 0.47
CA TYR A 32 7.81 -7.76 1.18
C TYR A 32 9.04 -6.84 1.18
N TYR A 33 10.22 -7.39 0.90
CA TYR A 33 11.50 -6.69 0.86
C TYR A 33 12.05 -6.57 -0.57
N ASP A 34 11.32 -7.07 -1.57
CA ASP A 34 11.74 -7.03 -2.96
C ASP A 34 11.20 -5.74 -3.62
N CYS A 35 12.10 -4.79 -3.84
CA CYS A 35 11.80 -3.54 -4.53
C CYS A 35 11.66 -3.69 -6.05
N GLY A 36 11.85 -4.89 -6.60
CA GLY A 36 11.59 -5.21 -8.00
C GLY A 36 10.40 -6.15 -8.23
N ASP A 37 9.76 -6.66 -7.17
CA ASP A 37 8.50 -7.42 -7.29
C ASP A 37 7.32 -6.45 -7.32
N ASP A 38 6.74 -6.22 -8.50
CA ASP A 38 5.57 -5.36 -8.74
C ASP A 38 4.33 -5.70 -7.88
N PHE A 39 4.28 -6.90 -7.29
CA PHE A 39 3.21 -7.34 -6.40
C PHE A 39 3.55 -7.21 -4.90
N SER A 40 4.76 -6.74 -4.59
CA SER A 40 5.11 -6.30 -3.24
C SER A 40 4.50 -4.94 -2.92
N PRO A 41 4.32 -4.58 -1.64
CA PRO A 41 3.77 -3.27 -1.28
C PRO A 41 4.68 -2.10 -1.71
N PHE A 42 5.95 -2.35 -2.03
CA PHE A 42 6.95 -1.32 -2.29
C PHE A 42 7.67 -1.47 -3.65
N GLY A 43 7.38 -2.53 -4.42
CA GLY A 43 8.14 -2.86 -5.63
C GLY A 43 7.66 -2.17 -6.91
N SER A 44 6.40 -1.71 -6.94
CA SER A 44 5.93 -0.81 -8.00
C SER A 44 6.45 0.62 -7.79
N ASP A 45 6.64 1.39 -8.85
CA ASP A 45 7.00 2.83 -8.78
C ASP A 45 6.12 3.60 -7.78
N ASP A 46 4.79 3.46 -7.86
CA ASP A 46 3.84 4.11 -6.95
C ASP A 46 4.07 3.74 -5.47
N GLY A 47 4.44 2.48 -5.22
CA GLY A 47 4.67 1.95 -3.88
C GLY A 47 6.03 2.38 -3.32
N SER A 48 7.07 2.35 -4.15
CA SER A 48 8.41 2.83 -3.83
C SER A 48 8.38 4.33 -3.52
N ASP A 49 7.78 5.14 -4.39
CA ASP A 49 7.63 6.58 -4.20
C ASP A 49 6.83 6.91 -2.93
N ALA A 50 5.75 6.17 -2.68
CA ALA A 50 4.96 6.35 -1.47
C ALA A 50 5.74 6.00 -0.20
N LEU A 51 6.59 4.97 -0.21
CA LEU A 51 7.45 4.63 0.93
C LEU A 51 8.50 5.71 1.15
N ALA A 52 9.24 6.09 0.11
CA ALA A 52 10.30 7.10 0.22
C ALA A 52 9.75 8.43 0.75
N ALA A 53 8.65 8.92 0.18
CA ALA A 53 7.99 10.15 0.63
C ALA A 53 7.45 10.02 2.07
N LEU A 54 6.99 8.83 2.48
CA LEU A 54 6.51 8.60 3.84
C LEU A 54 7.68 8.63 4.85
N GLU A 55 8.83 8.05 4.51
CA GLU A 55 10.03 8.10 5.35
C GLU A 55 10.52 9.53 5.56
N GLU A 56 10.66 10.31 4.48
CA GLU A 56 10.99 11.73 4.53
C GLU A 56 9.99 12.49 5.41
N TRP A 57 8.69 12.27 5.18
CA TRP A 57 7.64 12.91 5.95
C TRP A 57 7.71 12.57 7.45
N TYR A 58 8.06 11.33 7.82
CA TYR A 58 8.24 10.93 9.21
C TYR A 58 9.45 11.60 9.86
N GLN A 59 10.56 11.75 9.12
CA GLN A 59 11.76 12.45 9.58
C GLN A 59 11.52 13.93 9.85
N GLU A 60 10.64 14.57 9.08
CA GLU A 60 10.26 15.98 9.23
C GLU A 60 9.23 16.25 10.34
N GLN A 61 8.70 15.21 11.00
CA GLN A 61 7.68 15.42 12.04
C GLN A 61 8.27 16.16 13.25
N ALA A 62 7.64 17.29 13.58
CA ALA A 62 8.02 18.08 14.73
C ALA A 62 7.90 17.26 16.04
N PRO A 63 8.92 17.31 16.93
CA PRO A 63 8.87 16.62 18.21
C PRO A 63 7.59 16.92 18.99
N GLY A 64 6.95 15.89 19.54
CA GLY A 64 5.75 16.02 20.37
C GLY A 64 4.43 16.20 19.61
N LYS A 65 4.43 16.26 18.27
CA LYS A 65 3.19 16.16 17.48
C LYS A 65 2.91 14.71 17.11
N LYS A 66 1.66 14.27 17.26
CA LYS A 66 1.22 12.97 16.75
C LYS A 66 1.25 13.00 15.21
N PRO A 67 1.99 12.11 14.54
CA PRO A 67 1.95 11.97 13.08
C PRO A 67 0.51 11.73 12.60
N LYS A 68 0.18 12.21 11.39
CA LYS A 68 -1.11 11.98 10.74
C LYS A 68 -0.93 11.36 9.34
N PRO A 69 -0.60 10.05 9.23
CA PRO A 69 -0.22 9.44 7.95
C PRO A 69 -1.36 9.43 6.91
N MET A 70 -2.62 9.36 7.34
CA MET A 70 -3.76 9.53 6.43
C MET A 70 -3.82 10.94 5.81
N ARG A 71 -3.36 11.97 6.53
CA ARG A 71 -3.24 13.31 5.94
C ARG A 71 -2.13 13.34 4.90
N PHE A 72 -1.00 12.69 5.18
CA PHE A 72 0.09 12.50 4.22
C PHE A 72 -0.40 11.79 2.97
N LEU A 73 -1.04 10.62 3.08
CA LEU A 73 -1.55 9.87 1.93
C LEU A 73 -2.48 10.71 1.05
N ARG A 74 -3.40 11.47 1.67
CA ARG A 74 -4.29 12.36 0.91
C ARG A 74 -3.54 13.49 0.20
N GLN A 75 -2.45 13.99 0.77
CA GLN A 75 -1.62 15.01 0.14
C GLN A 75 -0.84 14.40 -1.02
N GLN A 76 -0.15 13.28 -0.79
CA GLN A 76 0.59 12.54 -1.82
C GLN A 76 -0.28 12.25 -3.05
N LEU A 77 -1.49 11.70 -2.84
CA LEU A 77 -2.42 11.41 -3.94
C LEU A 77 -2.95 12.68 -4.62
N SER A 78 -3.03 13.81 -3.91
CA SER A 78 -3.41 15.09 -4.50
C SER A 78 -2.29 15.65 -5.36
N ASP A 79 -1.02 15.43 -5.00
CA ASP A 79 0.16 15.91 -5.71
C ASP A 79 0.37 15.13 -7.02
N TRP A 80 -0.10 13.88 -7.08
CA TRP A 80 -0.15 13.07 -8.31
C TRP A 80 -1.25 13.50 -9.30
N ASP A 81 -2.19 14.34 -8.85
CA ASP A 81 -3.27 14.94 -9.68
C ASP A 81 -4.10 13.93 -10.48
N PHE A 82 -4.34 12.74 -9.92
CA PHE A 82 -5.18 11.73 -10.57
C PHE A 82 -6.67 12.07 -10.43
N PRO A 83 -7.49 11.93 -11.50
CA PRO A 83 -8.92 12.24 -11.47
C PRO A 83 -9.77 11.15 -10.77
N VAL A 84 -9.23 10.52 -9.73
CA VAL A 84 -9.90 9.48 -8.94
C VAL A 84 -10.77 10.13 -7.86
N PRO A 85 -12.09 9.87 -7.82
CA PRO A 85 -12.94 10.35 -6.73
C PRO A 85 -12.43 9.84 -5.37
N LYS A 86 -12.41 10.73 -4.36
CA LYS A 86 -11.86 10.43 -3.02
C LYS A 86 -12.49 9.20 -2.35
N ASP A 87 -13.76 8.94 -2.63
CA ASP A 87 -14.55 7.83 -2.12
C ASP A 87 -14.56 6.61 -3.06
N MET A 88 -13.81 6.61 -4.17
CA MET A 88 -13.90 5.58 -5.21
C MET A 88 -13.74 4.15 -4.68
N LEU A 89 -12.81 3.93 -3.74
CA LEU A 89 -12.55 2.59 -3.20
C LEU A 89 -13.71 2.02 -2.38
N SER A 90 -14.52 2.88 -1.75
CA SER A 90 -15.67 2.46 -0.93
C SER A 90 -16.97 2.32 -1.72
N ARG A 91 -17.01 2.75 -2.99
CA ARG A 91 -18.19 2.58 -3.87
C ARG A 91 -18.43 1.11 -4.22
N ASP A 92 -19.64 0.78 -4.66
CA ASP A 92 -19.93 -0.57 -5.16
C ASP A 92 -19.25 -0.87 -6.51
N ASP A 93 -19.21 -2.15 -6.88
CA ASP A 93 -18.51 -2.61 -8.08
C ASP A 93 -19.14 -2.07 -9.37
N ALA A 94 -20.44 -1.79 -9.38
CA ALA A 94 -21.13 -1.22 -10.54
C ALA A 94 -20.68 0.23 -10.79
N ALA A 95 -20.57 1.03 -9.73
CA ALA A 95 -20.08 2.40 -9.79
C ALA A 95 -18.60 2.44 -10.19
N LYS A 96 -17.76 1.54 -9.66
CA LYS A 96 -16.36 1.40 -10.07
C LYS A 96 -16.25 1.04 -11.55
N THR A 97 -16.97 0.01 -12.00
CA THR A 97 -16.99 -0.42 -13.40
C THR A 97 -17.43 0.70 -14.34
N LYS A 98 -18.47 1.45 -13.97
CA LYS A 98 -18.96 2.59 -14.76
C LYS A 98 -17.94 3.71 -14.86
N TRP A 99 -17.15 3.96 -13.83
CA TRP A 99 -16.10 4.99 -13.87
C TRP A 99 -14.89 4.52 -14.69
N LEU A 100 -14.45 3.27 -14.49
CA LEU A 100 -13.36 2.66 -15.25
C LEU A 100 -13.63 2.69 -16.76
N ALA A 101 -14.87 2.43 -17.19
CA ALA A 101 -15.25 2.43 -18.61
C ALA A 101 -15.27 3.82 -19.28
N ARG A 102 -15.00 4.92 -18.55
CA ARG A 102 -15.02 6.28 -19.12
C ARG A 102 -13.73 6.64 -19.85
N ASP A 103 -12.62 6.08 -19.41
CA ASP A 103 -11.28 6.39 -19.92
C ASP A 103 -10.36 5.20 -19.59
N ASP A 104 -9.58 4.72 -20.55
CA ASP A 104 -8.68 3.58 -20.36
C ASP A 104 -7.64 3.86 -19.26
N MET A 105 -7.24 5.13 -19.08
CA MET A 105 -6.29 5.55 -18.04
C MET A 105 -6.85 5.43 -16.62
N ASN A 106 -8.17 5.36 -16.45
CA ASN A 106 -8.80 5.22 -15.13
C ASN A 106 -8.37 3.95 -14.42
N HIS A 107 -8.05 2.89 -15.17
CA HIS A 107 -7.48 1.68 -14.60
C HIS A 107 -6.15 1.95 -13.90
N SER A 108 -5.21 2.60 -14.60
CA SER A 108 -3.89 2.94 -14.07
C SER A 108 -4.00 3.88 -12.87
N TYR A 109 -4.82 4.95 -12.97
CA TYR A 109 -4.99 5.90 -11.87
C TYR A 109 -5.51 5.24 -10.59
N LEU A 110 -6.52 4.37 -10.71
CA LEU A 110 -7.08 3.70 -9.54
C LEU A 110 -6.13 2.63 -8.98
N GLN A 111 -5.34 1.98 -9.84
CA GLN A 111 -4.28 1.07 -9.40
C GLN A 111 -3.20 1.81 -8.61
N SER A 112 -2.71 2.95 -9.08
CA SER A 112 -1.73 3.76 -8.37
C SER A 112 -2.25 4.24 -7.01
N VAL A 113 -3.52 4.67 -6.94
CA VAL A 113 -4.18 5.01 -5.65
C VAL A 113 -4.18 3.82 -4.69
N CYS A 114 -4.44 2.61 -5.20
CA CYS A 114 -4.44 1.41 -4.36
C CYS A 114 -3.04 1.04 -3.87
N ARG A 115 -2.05 1.07 -4.77
CA ARG A 115 -0.64 0.79 -4.45
C ARG A 115 -0.12 1.75 -3.39
N ALA A 116 -0.35 3.05 -3.55
CA ALA A 116 0.03 4.05 -2.55
C ALA A 116 -0.65 3.81 -1.19
N ALA A 117 -1.95 3.47 -1.18
CA ALA A 117 -2.65 3.19 0.08
C ALA A 117 -2.09 1.97 0.81
N VAL A 118 -1.76 0.90 0.08
CA VAL A 118 -1.14 -0.32 0.62
C VAL A 118 0.29 -0.03 1.09
N ALA A 119 1.09 0.65 0.28
CA ALA A 119 2.45 1.06 0.59
C ALA A 119 2.48 1.93 1.85
N VAL A 120 1.58 2.91 2.00
CA VAL A 120 1.54 3.76 3.21
C VAL A 120 1.19 2.95 4.45
N ALA A 121 0.30 1.97 4.38
CA ALA A 121 -0.04 1.15 5.54
C ALA A 121 1.12 0.25 5.98
N PHE A 122 1.75 -0.45 5.03
CA PHE A 122 2.94 -1.26 5.32
C PHE A 122 4.13 -0.40 5.71
N GLY A 123 4.30 0.77 5.09
CA GLY A 123 5.33 1.75 5.42
C GLY A 123 5.15 2.30 6.83
N GLN A 124 3.91 2.60 7.25
CA GLN A 124 3.63 3.01 8.62
C GLN A 124 4.02 1.90 9.61
N LEU A 125 3.69 0.65 9.30
CA LEU A 125 4.08 -0.50 10.12
C LEU A 125 5.61 -0.69 10.15
N LYS A 126 6.28 -0.56 8.99
CA LYS A 126 7.74 -0.63 8.83
C LYS A 126 8.44 0.44 9.66
N ILE A 127 7.95 1.67 9.63
CA ILE A 127 8.60 2.82 10.26
C ILE A 127 8.26 2.91 11.75
N ALA A 128 6.97 2.90 12.09
CA ALA A 128 6.48 3.22 13.42
C ALA A 128 6.01 2.00 14.22
N GLY A 129 5.95 0.82 13.60
CA GLY A 129 5.54 -0.41 14.26
C GLY A 129 4.04 -0.57 14.51
N ALA A 130 3.22 0.37 14.05
CA ALA A 130 1.78 0.36 14.18
C ALA A 130 1.13 1.08 12.99
N ILE A 131 -0.13 0.74 12.71
CA ILE A 131 -0.92 1.34 11.64
C ILE A 131 -2.09 2.11 12.27
N ASP A 132 -2.31 3.34 11.81
CA ASP A 132 -3.46 4.13 12.24
C ASP A 132 -4.74 3.51 11.64
N THR A 133 -5.85 3.52 12.40
CA THR A 133 -7.09 2.82 12.00
C THR A 133 -7.61 3.27 10.64
N ASP A 134 -7.57 4.57 10.35
CA ASP A 134 -8.02 5.11 9.05
C ASP A 134 -7.12 4.66 7.89
N VAL A 135 -5.80 4.61 8.10
CA VAL A 135 -4.82 4.09 7.13
C VAL A 135 -5.08 2.61 6.84
N LEU A 136 -5.30 1.82 7.89
CA LEU A 136 -5.62 0.40 7.76
C LEU A 136 -6.92 0.16 7.00
N GLU A 137 -7.97 0.92 7.29
CA GLU A 137 -9.25 0.86 6.57
C GLU A 137 -9.08 1.17 5.08
N GLN A 138 -8.33 2.22 4.75
CA GLN A 138 -8.05 2.60 3.37
C GLN A 138 -7.26 1.51 2.62
N ALA A 139 -6.25 0.92 3.26
CA ALA A 139 -5.46 -0.16 2.67
C ALA A 139 -6.30 -1.43 2.43
N ARG A 140 -7.24 -1.76 3.32
CA ARG A 140 -8.18 -2.87 3.13
C ARG A 140 -9.10 -2.66 1.95
N LEU A 141 -9.61 -1.44 1.77
CA LEU A 141 -10.42 -1.10 0.60
C LEU A 141 -9.58 -1.23 -0.69
N ALA A 142 -8.33 -0.79 -0.67
CA ALA A 142 -7.40 -0.92 -1.80
C ALA A 142 -7.08 -2.39 -2.14
N LEU A 143 -6.79 -3.23 -1.15
CA LEU A 143 -6.54 -4.67 -1.37
C LEU A 143 -7.79 -5.38 -1.91
N LYS A 144 -8.97 -5.09 -1.36
CA LYS A 144 -10.24 -5.65 -1.85
C LYS A 144 -10.48 -5.26 -3.31
N TYR A 145 -10.20 -4.02 -3.68
CA TYR A 145 -10.29 -3.58 -5.08
C TYR A 145 -9.29 -4.33 -5.98
N GLN A 146 -8.03 -4.45 -5.57
CA GLN A 146 -7.01 -5.17 -6.36
C GLN A 146 -7.37 -6.64 -6.53
N GLN A 147 -7.92 -7.31 -5.51
CA GLN A 147 -8.42 -8.69 -5.61
C GLN A 147 -9.58 -8.82 -6.61
N TRP A 148 -10.52 -7.86 -6.58
CA TRP A 148 -11.60 -7.81 -7.56
C TRP A 148 -11.05 -7.60 -8.98
N LEU A 149 -10.10 -6.68 -9.15
CA LEU A 149 -9.48 -6.39 -10.44
C LEU A 149 -8.72 -7.62 -10.98
N ASN A 150 -7.93 -8.30 -10.14
CA ASN A 150 -7.27 -9.55 -10.48
C ASN A 150 -8.27 -10.61 -10.96
N THR A 151 -9.40 -10.76 -10.25
CA THR A 151 -10.47 -11.71 -10.63
C THR A 151 -11.05 -11.38 -12.01
N VAL A 152 -11.35 -10.09 -12.26
CA VAL A 152 -11.86 -9.61 -13.55
C VAL A 152 -10.82 -9.81 -14.66
N ALA A 153 -9.55 -9.51 -14.40
CA ALA A 153 -8.46 -9.64 -15.35
C ALA A 153 -8.25 -11.11 -15.75
N ARG A 154 -8.18 -12.02 -14.79
CA ARG A 154 -8.03 -13.47 -15.04
C ARG A 154 -9.21 -14.08 -15.77
N ALA A 155 -10.42 -13.56 -15.57
CA ALA A 155 -11.60 -13.98 -16.34
C ALA A 155 -11.54 -13.56 -17.82
N LYS A 156 -10.83 -12.46 -18.13
CA LYS A 156 -10.65 -11.95 -19.50
C LYS A 156 -9.39 -12.48 -20.18
N HIS A 157 -8.33 -12.69 -19.41
CA HIS A 157 -7.00 -13.08 -19.86
C HIS A 157 -6.62 -14.40 -19.18
N LEU A 158 -7.13 -15.50 -19.71
CA LEU A 158 -6.97 -16.84 -19.13
C LEU A 158 -5.49 -17.27 -19.03
N ASP A 159 -4.65 -16.77 -19.92
CA ASP A 159 -3.22 -17.10 -20.01
C ASP A 159 -2.32 -16.08 -19.31
N TRP A 160 -2.88 -15.19 -18.48
CA TRP A 160 -2.06 -14.24 -17.72
C TRP A 160 -1.24 -14.96 -16.65
N GLU A 161 0.03 -15.21 -16.97
CA GLU A 161 0.96 -16.02 -16.18
C GLU A 161 1.14 -15.54 -14.73
N TYR A 162 1.00 -14.24 -14.48
CA TYR A 162 1.17 -13.64 -13.16
C TYR A 162 -0.12 -13.55 -12.34
N GLY A 163 -1.28 -13.88 -12.93
CA GLY A 163 -2.56 -13.67 -12.26
C GLY A 163 -2.73 -14.48 -10.97
N ALA A 164 -2.20 -15.70 -10.93
CA ALA A 164 -2.21 -16.53 -9.72
C ALA A 164 -1.24 -15.98 -8.65
N GLN A 165 -0.05 -15.54 -9.06
CA GLN A 165 0.95 -14.96 -8.17
C GLN A 165 0.44 -13.66 -7.53
N GLU A 166 -0.12 -12.74 -8.31
CA GLU A 166 -0.69 -11.50 -7.77
C GLU A 166 -1.80 -11.81 -6.76
N ALA A 167 -2.70 -12.74 -7.06
CA ALA A 167 -3.78 -13.14 -6.15
C ALA A 167 -3.24 -13.67 -4.80
N GLU A 168 -2.17 -14.46 -4.85
CA GLU A 168 -1.47 -14.95 -3.66
C GLU A 168 -0.85 -13.79 -2.87
N ARG A 169 -0.12 -12.87 -3.52
CA ARG A 169 0.49 -11.71 -2.85
C ARG A 169 -0.55 -10.80 -2.20
N LEU A 170 -1.67 -10.56 -2.87
CA LEU A 170 -2.79 -9.80 -2.30
C LEU A 170 -3.37 -10.48 -1.06
N THR A 171 -3.48 -11.81 -1.07
CA THR A 171 -3.97 -12.60 0.08
C THR A 171 -2.99 -12.55 1.26
N LEU A 172 -1.69 -12.68 0.99
CA LEU A 172 -0.64 -12.53 2.00
C LEU A 172 -0.68 -11.14 2.64
N MET A 173 -0.78 -10.09 1.83
CA MET A 173 -0.91 -8.71 2.31
C MET A 173 -2.17 -8.49 3.16
N THR A 174 -3.33 -9.02 2.75
CA THR A 174 -4.56 -8.97 3.56
C THR A 174 -4.34 -9.64 4.92
N THR A 175 -3.78 -10.86 4.92
CA THR A 175 -3.53 -11.63 6.15
C THR A 175 -2.56 -10.89 7.08
N ALA A 176 -1.49 -10.30 6.54
CA ALA A 176 -0.52 -9.53 7.33
C ALA A 176 -1.19 -8.32 8.02
N LEU A 177 -2.06 -7.58 7.33
CA LEU A 177 -2.81 -6.45 7.89
C LEU A 177 -3.91 -6.85 8.88
N GLU A 178 -4.36 -8.11 8.87
CA GLU A 178 -5.28 -8.63 9.89
C GLU A 178 -4.53 -8.98 11.19
N GLN A 179 -3.32 -9.53 11.07
CA GLN A 179 -2.47 -9.87 12.22
C GLN A 179 -2.04 -8.63 13.02
N THR A 180 -1.97 -7.44 12.40
CA THR A 180 -1.66 -6.19 13.13
C THR A 180 -2.77 -5.71 14.06
N GLN A 181 -3.99 -6.23 13.95
CA GLN A 181 -5.10 -5.89 14.85
C GLN A 181 -5.26 -6.86 16.03
N ALA A 182 -4.61 -8.04 15.96
CA ALA A 182 -4.78 -9.12 16.92
C ALA A 182 -3.78 -9.08 18.10
N GLY A 183 -2.88 -8.09 18.14
CA GLY A 183 -1.87 -7.90 19.19
C GLY A 183 -1.95 -6.52 19.82
#